data_AF-A0A1A8FIF6-F1
#
_entry.id   AF-A0A1A8FIF6-F1
#
_cell.length_a   1.000
_cell.length_b   1.000
_cell.length_c   1.000
_cell.angle_alpha   90.00
_cell.angle_beta   90.00
_cell.angle_gamma   90.00
#
_symmetry.space_group_name_H-M   'P 1'
#
loop_
_entity.id
_entity.type
_entity.pdbx_description
1 polymer ?
#
loop_
_entity_poly.entity_id
_entity_poly.type
_entity_poly.pdbx_seq_one_letter_code
_entity_poly.pdbx_strand_id
1 'polypeptide(L)'
;MSVHPFGREAETSVRDLFEYFKRCLQHGEWELASACVPQLVNSIGGLSEELQDIIKAIICHPYRLKWGPIGSPHKLAWFWLQVLEKWTKERIPPHIKQELEFLLLLEELGSEGLTETRLQELHEAFLALRSEERGNDAAVKSSIQTLLEKKKPRLAQTLAHFFQDQSCTEGRALQHTFIQHLMKKLGKPEGRHEWVEEIYSVLSLLPWCSPRSDGQLETLCETLWAARDGPLQEERVLGSLLRPRCDTLLSVYCSTALRLQRDHLLRNAPETQADLPEAEKLTLSLCCHKDRPSTWKTIFFECLISGKHFLEDHLL
;
A
#
# COMPACT_ATOMS: atom_id res chain seq x y z
N MET A 1 -3.36 -54.61 -37.75
CA MET A 1 -4.75 -54.63 -37.28
C MET A 1 -4.77 -54.18 -35.84
N SER A 2 -5.06 -52.89 -35.60
CA SER A 2 -5.16 -52.33 -34.25
C SER A 2 -6.49 -52.76 -33.64
N VAL A 3 -6.43 -53.53 -32.56
CA VAL A 3 -7.59 -53.89 -31.74
C VAL A 3 -7.99 -52.63 -30.97
N HIS A 4 -9.04 -51.93 -31.43
CA HIS A 4 -9.65 -50.86 -30.63
C HIS A 4 -10.30 -51.50 -29.39
N PRO A 5 -9.81 -51.23 -28.18
CA PRO A 5 -10.45 -51.77 -26.98
C PRO A 5 -11.72 -50.94 -26.73
N PHE A 6 -12.84 -51.38 -27.31
CA PHE A 6 -14.16 -50.88 -26.97
C PHE A 6 -14.34 -50.94 -25.45
N GLY A 7 -14.75 -49.82 -24.84
CA GLY A 7 -14.90 -49.68 -23.38
C GLY A 7 -13.75 -48.99 -22.64
N ARG A 8 -12.65 -48.60 -23.32
CA ARG A 8 -11.58 -47.73 -22.76
C ARG A 8 -11.51 -46.35 -23.41
N GLU A 9 -12.59 -45.94 -24.06
CA GLU A 9 -12.69 -44.67 -24.80
C GLU A 9 -12.45 -43.46 -23.89
N ALA A 10 -12.97 -43.49 -22.66
CA ALA A 10 -12.76 -42.43 -21.68
C ALA A 10 -11.29 -42.31 -21.20
N GLU A 11 -10.60 -43.44 -21.02
CA GLU A 11 -9.18 -43.44 -20.62
C GLU A 11 -8.27 -43.00 -21.77
N THR A 12 -8.60 -43.41 -23.00
CA THR A 12 -7.87 -43.01 -24.21
C THR A 12 -8.10 -41.53 -24.54
N SER A 13 -9.32 -41.02 -24.40
CA SER A 13 -9.63 -39.60 -24.62
C SER A 13 -8.91 -38.68 -23.63
N VAL A 14 -8.76 -39.09 -22.37
CA VAL A 14 -8.00 -38.30 -21.36
C VAL A 14 -6.52 -38.28 -21.69
N ARG A 15 -5.94 -39.40 -22.17
CA ARG A 15 -4.54 -39.45 -22.61
C ARG A 15 -4.30 -38.59 -23.84
N ASP A 16 -5.20 -38.63 -24.82
CA ASP A 16 -5.12 -37.81 -26.02
C ASP A 16 -5.25 -36.31 -25.68
N LEU A 17 -6.12 -35.97 -24.72
CA LEU A 17 -6.24 -34.60 -24.20
C LEU A 17 -4.96 -34.14 -23.50
N PHE A 18 -4.28 -35.03 -22.76
CA PHE A 18 -3.01 -34.71 -22.12
C PHE A 18 -1.87 -34.49 -23.13
N GLU A 19 -1.82 -35.30 -24.20
CA GLU A 19 -0.88 -35.06 -25.30
C GLU A 19 -1.21 -33.77 -26.07
N TYR A 20 -2.48 -33.46 -26.27
CA TYR A 20 -2.91 -32.19 -26.85
C TYR A 20 -2.47 -31.01 -25.97
N PHE A 21 -2.64 -31.10 -24.65
CA PHE A 21 -2.15 -30.12 -23.68
C PHE A 21 -0.63 -29.89 -23.83
N LYS A 22 0.19 -30.95 -23.87
CA LYS A 22 1.64 -30.84 -24.07
C LYS A 22 1.99 -30.15 -25.38
N ARG A 23 1.27 -30.47 -26.47
CA ARG A 23 1.45 -29.81 -27.76
C ARG A 23 1.12 -28.32 -27.66
N CYS A 24 0.00 -27.93 -27.06
CA CYS A 24 -0.36 -26.53 -26.88
C CYS A 24 0.72 -25.76 -26.10
N LEU A 25 1.29 -26.35 -25.03
CA LEU A 25 2.41 -25.74 -24.29
C LEU A 25 3.66 -25.51 -25.17
N GLN A 26 4.00 -26.46 -26.05
CA GLN A 26 5.15 -26.35 -26.96
C GLN A 26 4.95 -25.27 -28.04
N HIS A 27 3.70 -25.07 -28.46
CA HIS A 27 3.32 -24.09 -29.47
C HIS A 27 3.03 -22.70 -28.88
N GLY A 28 2.94 -22.58 -27.55
CA GLY A 28 2.61 -21.32 -26.88
C GLY A 28 1.12 -20.96 -26.92
N GLU A 29 0.26 -21.97 -27.12
CA GLU A 29 -1.20 -21.83 -27.14
C GLU A 29 -1.78 -21.93 -25.72
N TRP A 30 -1.51 -20.91 -24.90
CA TRP A 30 -1.74 -20.96 -23.46
C TRP A 30 -3.21 -21.08 -23.06
N GLU A 31 -4.10 -20.39 -23.77
CA GLU A 31 -5.55 -20.46 -23.51
C GLU A 31 -6.11 -21.85 -23.80
N LEU A 32 -5.70 -22.47 -24.91
CA LEU A 32 -6.09 -23.82 -25.30
C LEU A 32 -5.54 -24.86 -24.30
N ALA A 33 -4.28 -24.70 -23.87
CA ALA A 33 -3.71 -25.52 -22.81
C ALA A 33 -4.51 -25.39 -21.51
N SER A 34 -4.89 -24.17 -21.12
CA SER A 34 -5.67 -23.95 -19.88
C SER A 34 -7.07 -24.56 -19.92
N ALA A 35 -7.71 -24.62 -21.09
CA ALA A 35 -9.03 -25.21 -21.28
C ALA A 35 -9.04 -26.73 -21.04
N CYS A 36 -7.89 -27.39 -21.18
CA CYS A 36 -7.73 -28.82 -20.94
C CYS A 36 -7.64 -29.15 -19.43
N VAL A 37 -7.20 -28.21 -18.60
CA VAL A 37 -6.90 -28.41 -17.16
C VAL A 37 -8.10 -28.94 -16.35
N PRO A 38 -9.34 -28.41 -16.48
CA PRO A 38 -10.47 -28.87 -15.65
C PRO A 38 -10.79 -30.36 -15.85
N GLN A 39 -10.62 -30.86 -17.08
CA GLN A 39 -10.90 -32.25 -17.41
C GLN A 39 -9.75 -33.18 -16.97
N LEU A 40 -8.51 -32.69 -17.05
CA LEU A 40 -7.31 -33.45 -16.68
C LEU A 40 -7.11 -33.54 -15.16
N VAL A 41 -7.48 -32.51 -14.38
CA VAL A 41 -7.40 -32.53 -12.91
C VAL A 41 -8.36 -33.56 -12.28
N ASN A 42 -9.51 -33.80 -12.91
CA ASN A 42 -10.49 -34.79 -12.44
C ASN A 42 -10.21 -36.21 -12.96
N SER A 43 -9.10 -36.43 -13.66
CA SER A 43 -8.76 -37.74 -14.20
C SER A 43 -8.33 -38.71 -13.10
N ILE A 44 -8.74 -39.97 -13.23
CA ILE A 44 -8.39 -41.04 -12.30
C ILE A 44 -7.00 -41.57 -12.71
N GLY A 45 -5.98 -41.34 -11.87
CA GLY A 45 -4.61 -41.86 -12.06
C GLY A 45 -3.50 -40.80 -11.90
N GLY A 46 -2.25 -41.19 -12.14
CA GLY A 46 -1.06 -40.33 -11.98
C GLY A 46 -0.96 -39.15 -12.96
N LEU A 47 -1.84 -39.07 -13.97
CA LEU A 47 -1.88 -37.97 -14.93
C LEU A 47 -2.21 -36.61 -14.28
N SER A 48 -3.01 -36.63 -13.21
CA SER A 48 -3.29 -35.40 -12.45
C SER A 48 -2.05 -34.88 -11.72
N GLU A 49 -1.20 -35.76 -11.21
CA GLU A 49 0.06 -35.39 -10.54
C GLU A 49 1.06 -34.86 -11.57
N GLU A 50 1.22 -35.55 -12.70
CA GLU A 50 2.08 -35.10 -13.79
C GLU A 50 1.66 -33.71 -14.34
N LEU A 51 0.35 -33.47 -14.48
CA LEU A 51 -0.18 -32.16 -14.88
C LEU A 51 0.21 -31.08 -13.86
N GLN A 52 0.01 -31.34 -12.57
CA GLN A 52 0.34 -30.41 -11.50
C GLN A 52 1.83 -30.10 -11.45
N ASP A 53 2.69 -31.12 -11.62
CA ASP A 53 4.14 -30.96 -11.66
C ASP A 53 4.59 -30.13 -12.86
N ILE A 54 3.97 -30.32 -14.03
CA ILE A 54 4.21 -29.47 -15.20
C ILE A 54 3.82 -28.02 -14.89
N ILE A 55 2.62 -27.78 -14.36
CA ILE A 55 2.15 -26.42 -14.05
C ILE A 55 3.07 -25.76 -13.00
N LYS A 56 3.46 -26.48 -11.95
CA LYS A 56 4.45 -26.00 -10.96
C LYS A 56 5.78 -25.66 -11.60
N ALA A 57 6.29 -26.51 -12.50
CA ALA A 57 7.54 -26.27 -13.20
C ALA A 57 7.49 -25.00 -14.05
N ILE A 58 6.34 -24.71 -14.69
CA ILE A 58 6.12 -23.48 -15.46
C ILE A 58 6.18 -22.24 -14.55
N ILE A 59 5.54 -22.32 -13.38
CA ILE A 59 5.48 -21.20 -12.44
C ILE A 59 6.86 -20.93 -11.83
N CYS A 60 7.61 -21.98 -11.49
CA CYS A 60 8.95 -21.86 -10.92
C CYS A 60 10.03 -21.49 -11.97
N HIS A 61 9.86 -21.89 -13.24
CA HIS A 61 10.87 -21.70 -14.29
C HIS A 61 10.26 -21.21 -15.61
N PRO A 62 9.65 -20.00 -15.65
CA PRO A 62 8.92 -19.53 -16.81
C PRO A 62 9.81 -19.25 -18.04
N TYR A 63 11.11 -19.03 -17.84
CA TYR A 63 12.09 -18.72 -18.88
C TYR A 63 12.41 -19.87 -19.84
N ARG A 64 11.92 -21.09 -19.59
CA ARG A 64 12.16 -22.25 -20.47
C ARG A 64 11.12 -22.39 -21.59
N LEU A 65 10.06 -21.58 -21.59
CA LEU A 65 8.92 -21.68 -22.50
C LEU A 65 8.86 -20.52 -23.50
N LYS A 66 8.03 -20.62 -24.55
CA LYS A 66 7.85 -19.54 -25.54
C LYS A 66 6.84 -18.48 -25.09
N TRP A 67 7.24 -17.45 -24.36
CA TRP A 67 6.32 -16.42 -23.81
C TRP A 67 5.80 -15.38 -24.82
N GLY A 68 6.20 -15.43 -26.10
CA GLY A 68 5.90 -14.43 -27.13
C GLY A 68 4.48 -13.82 -27.13
N PRO A 69 3.39 -14.61 -27.05
CA PRO A 69 2.03 -14.06 -27.09
C PRO A 69 1.55 -13.42 -25.78
N ILE A 70 2.15 -13.75 -24.64
CA ILE A 70 1.78 -13.19 -23.30
C ILE A 70 2.66 -11.98 -22.93
N GLY A 71 3.73 -11.73 -23.70
CA GLY A 71 4.60 -10.58 -23.58
C GLY A 71 5.77 -10.82 -22.61
N SER A 72 5.54 -11.41 -21.44
CA SER A 72 6.61 -11.67 -20.46
C SER A 72 6.52 -13.05 -19.79
N PRO A 73 7.67 -13.62 -19.38
CA PRO A 73 7.72 -14.88 -18.65
C PRO A 73 6.98 -14.78 -17.30
N HIS A 74 7.01 -13.63 -16.62
CA HIS A 74 6.33 -13.46 -15.33
C HIS A 74 4.80 -13.44 -15.49
N LYS A 75 4.27 -12.79 -16.53
CA LYS A 75 2.83 -12.85 -16.83
C LYS A 75 2.36 -14.26 -17.15
N LEU A 76 3.19 -15.05 -17.83
CA LEU A 76 2.92 -16.48 -18.08
C LEU A 76 2.89 -17.27 -16.77
N ALA A 77 3.87 -17.10 -15.89
CA ALA A 77 3.86 -17.73 -14.57
C ALA A 77 2.63 -17.33 -13.75
N TRP A 78 2.22 -16.07 -13.79
CA TRP A 78 1.05 -15.58 -13.08
C TRP A 78 -0.25 -16.18 -13.61
N PHE A 79 -0.40 -16.27 -14.93
CA PHE A 79 -1.53 -16.93 -15.57
C PHE A 79 -1.66 -18.39 -15.09
N TRP A 80 -0.55 -19.13 -15.08
CA TRP A 80 -0.56 -20.53 -14.62
C TRP A 80 -0.78 -20.67 -13.12
N LEU A 81 -0.31 -19.72 -12.30
CA LEU A 81 -0.64 -19.65 -10.88
C LEU A 81 -2.15 -19.51 -10.67
N GLN A 82 -2.81 -18.61 -11.40
CA GLN A 82 -4.27 -18.44 -11.31
C GLN A 82 -5.02 -19.69 -11.77
N VAL A 83 -4.56 -20.36 -12.83
CA VAL A 83 -5.13 -21.63 -13.31
C VAL A 83 -4.98 -22.72 -12.25
N LEU A 84 -3.81 -22.84 -11.61
CA LEU A 84 -3.58 -23.82 -10.56
C LEU A 84 -4.47 -23.56 -9.34
N GLU A 85 -4.50 -22.32 -8.82
CA GLU A 85 -5.31 -21.93 -7.66
C GLU A 85 -6.82 -22.09 -7.91
N LYS A 86 -7.26 -21.93 -9.17
CA LYS A 86 -8.68 -22.08 -9.55
C LYS A 86 -9.13 -23.53 -9.63
N TRP A 87 -8.30 -24.41 -10.19
CA TRP A 87 -8.71 -25.77 -10.52
C TRP A 87 -8.20 -26.83 -9.56
N THR A 88 -7.22 -26.51 -8.71
CA THR A 88 -6.64 -27.44 -7.74
C THR A 88 -6.68 -26.88 -6.33
N LYS A 89 -6.62 -27.77 -5.32
CA LYS A 89 -6.48 -27.37 -3.90
C LYS A 89 -5.02 -27.16 -3.49
N GLU A 90 -4.08 -27.45 -4.40
CA GLU A 90 -2.66 -27.28 -4.12
C GLU A 90 -2.29 -25.82 -4.02
N ARG A 91 -1.41 -25.51 -3.07
CA ARG A 91 -0.89 -24.16 -2.87
C ARG A 91 0.59 -24.16 -3.18
N ILE A 92 0.99 -23.20 -4.00
CA ILE A 92 2.40 -22.92 -4.22
C ILE A 92 2.97 -22.31 -2.94
N PRO A 93 4.22 -22.63 -2.59
CA PRO A 93 4.88 -21.99 -1.46
C PRO A 93 4.75 -20.45 -1.52
N PRO A 94 4.41 -19.78 -0.41
CA PRO A 94 4.08 -18.36 -0.41
C PRO A 94 5.24 -17.48 -0.91
N HIS A 95 6.48 -17.91 -0.69
CA HIS A 95 7.67 -17.20 -1.14
C HIS A 95 7.79 -17.11 -2.67
N ILE A 96 7.37 -18.14 -3.42
CA ILE A 96 7.39 -18.13 -4.89
C ILE A 96 6.33 -17.17 -5.40
N LYS A 97 5.16 -17.17 -4.76
CA LYS A 97 4.06 -16.24 -5.10
C LYS A 97 4.48 -14.79 -4.86
N GLN A 98 5.04 -14.48 -3.69
CA GLN A 98 5.54 -13.14 -3.37
C GLN A 98 6.64 -12.67 -4.32
N GLU A 99 7.59 -13.56 -4.67
CA GLU A 99 8.64 -13.27 -5.64
C GLU A 99 8.07 -12.98 -7.03
N LEU A 100 7.08 -13.75 -7.47
CA LEU A 100 6.39 -13.50 -8.74
C LEU A 100 5.61 -12.18 -8.73
N GLU A 101 4.90 -11.87 -7.65
CA GLU A 101 4.22 -10.58 -7.47
C GLU A 101 5.22 -9.41 -7.55
N PHE A 102 6.40 -9.57 -6.95
CA PHE A 102 7.46 -8.57 -7.01
C PHE A 102 8.07 -8.43 -8.42
N LEU A 103 8.28 -9.53 -9.15
CA LEU A 103 8.77 -9.49 -10.53
C LEU A 103 7.79 -8.81 -11.48
N LEU A 104 6.48 -9.03 -11.30
CA LEU A 104 5.45 -8.29 -12.04
C LEU A 104 5.48 -6.79 -11.72
N LEU A 105 5.67 -6.43 -10.44
CA LEU A 105 5.86 -5.03 -10.05
C LEU A 105 7.09 -4.42 -10.75
N LEU A 106 8.22 -5.14 -10.83
CA LEU A 106 9.41 -4.65 -11.53
C LEU A 106 9.15 -4.39 -13.03
N GLU A 107 8.35 -5.22 -13.70
CA GLU A 107 7.95 -4.97 -15.09
C GLU A 107 7.13 -3.67 -15.23
N GLU A 108 6.17 -3.45 -14.32
CA GLU A 108 5.39 -2.22 -14.31
C GLU A 108 6.28 -1.00 -14.02
N LEU A 109 7.21 -1.11 -13.07
CA LEU A 109 8.17 -0.06 -12.74
C LEU A 109 9.13 0.26 -13.90
N GLY A 110 9.53 -0.74 -14.69
CA GLY A 110 10.28 -0.54 -15.92
C GLY A 110 9.49 0.23 -16.96
N SER A 111 8.19 -0.07 -17.10
CA SER A 111 7.31 0.67 -18.02
C SER A 111 7.11 2.13 -17.63
N GLU A 112 7.20 2.45 -16.33
CA GLU A 112 7.13 3.82 -15.80
C GLU A 112 8.47 4.58 -15.93
N GLY A 113 9.48 3.99 -16.59
CA GLY A 113 10.74 4.63 -16.93
C GLY A 113 11.75 4.70 -15.79
N LEU A 114 11.80 3.68 -14.92
CA LEU A 114 12.98 3.44 -14.08
C LEU A 114 14.09 2.81 -14.93
N THR A 115 15.35 3.14 -14.63
CA THR A 115 16.49 2.57 -15.35
C THR A 115 16.66 1.09 -15.02
N GLU A 116 17.18 0.32 -15.97
CA GLU A 116 17.43 -1.12 -15.76
C GLU A 116 18.36 -1.38 -14.56
N THR A 117 19.34 -0.49 -14.33
CA THR A 117 20.20 -0.52 -13.14
C THR A 117 19.43 -0.42 -11.83
N ARG A 118 18.41 0.47 -11.76
CA ARG A 118 17.56 0.63 -10.58
C ARG A 118 16.69 -0.60 -10.35
N LEU A 119 16.19 -1.22 -11.42
CA LEU A 119 15.39 -2.45 -11.33
C LEU A 119 16.24 -3.62 -10.81
N GLN A 120 17.49 -3.72 -11.26
CA GLN A 120 18.45 -4.72 -10.76
C GLN A 120 18.76 -4.48 -9.27
N GLU A 121 19.07 -3.25 -8.87
CA GLU A 121 19.30 -2.90 -7.46
C GLU A 121 18.08 -3.21 -6.56
N LEU A 122 16.86 -2.98 -7.07
CA LEU A 122 15.62 -3.32 -6.35
C LEU A 122 15.43 -4.82 -6.21
N HIS A 123 15.75 -5.59 -7.27
CA HIS A 123 15.69 -7.04 -7.22
C HIS A 123 16.72 -7.62 -6.24
N GLU A 124 17.95 -7.12 -6.26
CA GLU A 124 18.99 -7.48 -5.30
C GLU A 124 18.58 -7.13 -3.87
N ALA A 125 18.00 -5.94 -3.64
CA ALA A 125 17.50 -5.54 -2.32
C ALA A 125 16.37 -6.47 -1.84
N PHE A 126 15.48 -6.91 -2.72
CA PHE A 126 14.43 -7.87 -2.39
C PHE A 126 14.98 -9.27 -2.05
N LEU A 127 16.00 -9.72 -2.77
CA LEU A 127 16.69 -10.98 -2.46
C LEU A 127 17.45 -10.91 -1.13
N ALA A 128 18.15 -9.78 -0.88
CA ALA A 128 18.87 -9.53 0.37
C ALA A 128 17.92 -9.51 1.59
N LEU A 129 16.72 -8.94 1.41
CA LEU A 129 15.66 -8.98 2.42
C LEU A 129 15.28 -10.43 2.78
N ARG A 130 15.29 -11.35 1.82
CA ARG A 130 14.98 -12.77 2.07
C ARG A 130 16.13 -13.55 2.70
N SER A 131 17.37 -13.09 2.57
CA SER A 131 18.55 -13.72 3.18
C SER A 131 18.89 -13.17 4.58
N GLU A 132 18.04 -12.29 5.15
CA GLU A 132 18.32 -11.52 6.37
C GLU A 132 19.60 -10.67 6.28
N GLU A 133 20.04 -10.38 5.06
CA GLU A 133 21.17 -9.51 4.81
C GLU A 133 20.69 -8.06 4.74
N ARG A 134 21.53 -7.12 5.17
CA ARG A 134 21.19 -5.70 5.16
C ARG A 134 21.15 -5.21 3.72
N GLY A 135 19.94 -5.11 3.16
CA GLY A 135 19.70 -4.64 1.81
C GLY A 135 20.09 -3.17 1.60
N ASN A 136 20.24 -2.77 0.34
CA ASN A 136 20.58 -1.39 0.00
C ASN A 136 19.33 -0.48 0.04
N ASP A 137 18.97 -0.04 1.25
CA ASP A 137 17.83 0.87 1.50
C ASP A 137 17.84 2.14 0.65
N ALA A 138 19.01 2.60 0.21
CA ALA A 138 19.14 3.84 -0.57
C ALA A 138 18.51 3.71 -1.97
N ALA A 139 18.64 2.56 -2.62
CA ALA A 139 18.05 2.30 -3.93
C ALA A 139 16.51 2.28 -3.84
N VAL A 140 15.96 1.67 -2.78
CA VAL A 140 14.52 1.61 -2.51
C VAL A 140 13.96 3.02 -2.27
N LYS A 141 14.58 3.80 -1.36
CA LYS A 141 14.15 5.17 -1.05
C LYS A 141 14.19 6.07 -2.28
N SER A 142 15.28 6.03 -3.03
CA SER A 142 15.43 6.86 -4.22
C SER A 142 14.45 6.46 -5.33
N SER A 143 14.04 5.19 -5.41
CA SER A 143 13.01 4.73 -6.36
C SER A 143 11.60 5.12 -5.92
N ILE A 144 11.30 5.11 -4.62
CA ILE A 144 10.06 5.66 -4.09
C ILE A 144 9.97 7.16 -4.37
N GLN A 145 11.06 7.91 -4.15
CA GLN A 145 11.08 9.34 -4.41
C GLN A 145 10.81 9.66 -5.88
N THR A 146 11.43 8.93 -6.82
CA THR A 146 11.18 9.14 -8.26
C THR A 146 9.74 8.80 -8.65
N LEU A 147 9.14 7.76 -8.06
CA LEU A 147 7.73 7.41 -8.28
C LEU A 147 6.76 8.47 -7.75
N LEU A 148 7.05 9.03 -6.56
CA LEU A 148 6.27 10.14 -6.00
C LEU A 148 6.38 11.40 -6.87
N GLU A 149 7.57 11.72 -7.37
CA GLU A 149 7.79 12.84 -8.31
C GLU A 149 7.05 12.62 -9.64
N LYS A 150 6.91 11.37 -10.09
CA LYS A 150 6.12 10.98 -11.27
C LYS A 150 4.60 10.88 -11.02
N LYS A 151 4.10 11.27 -9.83
CA LYS A 151 2.68 11.21 -9.45
C LYS A 151 2.10 9.77 -9.46
N LYS A 152 2.91 8.78 -9.08
CA LYS A 152 2.51 7.36 -8.98
C LYS A 152 2.55 6.84 -7.53
N PRO A 153 1.73 7.40 -6.63
CA PRO A 153 1.80 7.08 -5.20
C PRO A 153 1.37 5.63 -4.88
N ARG A 154 0.53 5.02 -5.71
CA ARG A 154 0.12 3.61 -5.56
C ARG A 154 1.28 2.65 -5.76
N LEU A 155 2.04 2.83 -6.84
CA LEU A 155 3.23 2.02 -7.12
C LEU A 155 4.30 2.21 -6.03
N ALA A 156 4.48 3.46 -5.58
CA ALA A 156 5.39 3.76 -4.47
C ALA A 156 4.96 3.04 -3.18
N GLN A 157 3.66 3.02 -2.87
CA GLN A 157 3.12 2.31 -1.70
C GLN A 157 3.29 0.80 -1.83
N THR A 158 2.97 0.22 -2.99
CA THR A 158 3.12 -1.22 -3.24
C THR A 158 4.59 -1.63 -3.09
N LEU A 159 5.52 -0.86 -3.64
CA LEU A 159 6.96 -1.08 -3.43
C LEU A 159 7.31 -0.99 -1.94
N ALA A 160 6.85 0.04 -1.24
CA ALA A 160 7.11 0.19 0.18
C ALA A 160 6.52 -0.96 1.02
N HIS A 161 5.40 -1.56 0.60
CA HIS A 161 4.78 -2.70 1.29
C HIS A 161 5.68 -3.93 1.25
N PHE A 162 6.32 -4.24 0.11
CA PHE A 162 7.24 -5.38 0.00
C PHE A 162 8.46 -5.27 0.93
N PHE A 163 8.88 -4.05 1.29
CA PHE A 163 10.02 -3.78 2.16
C PHE A 163 9.64 -3.45 3.61
N GLN A 164 8.35 -3.41 3.96
CA GLN A 164 7.89 -3.03 5.31
C GLN A 164 7.91 -4.17 6.34
N ASP A 165 7.90 -5.43 5.87
CA ASP A 165 7.46 -6.57 6.69
C ASP A 165 8.52 -7.16 7.64
N GLN A 166 9.78 -6.70 7.63
CA GLN A 166 10.83 -7.40 8.37
C GLN A 166 11.56 -6.57 9.44
N SER A 167 11.51 -5.24 9.41
CA SER A 167 12.06 -4.44 10.49
C SER A 167 11.33 -3.10 10.71
N CYS A 168 11.01 -2.81 11.98
CA CYS A 168 10.43 -1.53 12.39
C CYS A 168 11.32 -0.32 12.04
N THR A 169 12.61 -0.55 11.76
CA THR A 169 13.58 0.48 11.34
C THR A 169 13.48 0.85 9.87
N GLU A 170 13.35 -0.12 8.97
CA GLU A 170 13.26 0.12 7.52
C GLU A 170 11.91 0.75 7.14
N GLY A 171 10.81 0.24 7.72
CA GLY A 171 9.49 0.81 7.52
C GLY A 171 9.39 2.30 7.90
N ARG A 172 10.12 2.72 8.96
CA ARG A 172 10.24 4.14 9.36
C ARG A 172 10.98 4.98 8.32
N ALA A 173 12.07 4.45 7.76
CA ALA A 173 12.85 5.18 6.78
C ALA A 173 12.09 5.37 5.45
N LEU A 174 11.24 4.41 5.08
CA LEU A 174 10.33 4.53 3.95
C LEU A 174 9.22 5.54 4.24
N GLN A 175 8.57 5.45 5.40
CA GLN A 175 7.59 6.45 5.86
C GLN A 175 8.15 7.87 5.82
N HIS A 176 9.40 8.06 6.26
CA HIS A 176 10.09 9.35 6.20
C HIS A 176 10.17 9.92 4.78
N THR A 177 10.40 9.08 3.78
CA THR A 177 10.53 9.52 2.38
C THR A 177 9.20 10.09 1.86
N PHE A 178 8.07 9.48 2.25
CA PHE A 178 6.74 10.02 1.91
C PHE A 178 6.44 11.32 2.67
N ILE A 179 6.75 11.39 3.96
CA ILE A 179 6.56 12.60 4.77
C ILE A 179 7.39 13.76 4.20
N GLN A 180 8.66 13.51 3.87
CA GLN A 180 9.55 14.51 3.29
C GLN A 180 9.03 15.02 1.94
N HIS A 181 8.49 14.12 1.10
CA HIS A 181 7.86 14.51 -0.16
C HIS A 181 6.64 15.42 0.07
N LEU A 182 5.76 15.04 0.99
CA LEU A 182 4.59 15.85 1.37
C LEU A 182 4.99 17.23 1.90
N MET A 183 5.97 17.29 2.81
CA MET A 183 6.49 18.54 3.37
C MET A 183 7.08 19.46 2.28
N LYS A 184 7.81 18.88 1.32
CA LYS A 184 8.37 19.62 0.18
C LYS A 184 7.27 20.22 -0.71
N LYS A 185 6.20 19.46 -0.98
CA LYS A 185 5.06 19.91 -1.78
C LYS A 185 4.21 20.95 -1.05
N LEU A 186 3.97 20.76 0.25
CA LEU A 186 3.28 21.73 1.11
C LEU A 186 4.04 23.06 1.21
N GLY A 187 5.38 23.01 1.28
CA GLY A 187 6.22 24.21 1.36
C GLY A 187 6.39 24.98 0.04
N LYS A 188 6.12 24.35 -1.11
CA LYS A 188 6.19 24.95 -2.45
C LYS A 188 4.97 24.56 -3.27
N PRO A 189 3.81 25.19 -3.03
CA PRO A 189 2.58 24.88 -3.77
C PRO A 189 2.76 25.23 -5.25
N GLU A 190 2.73 24.20 -6.11
CA GLU A 190 2.88 24.33 -7.57
C GLU A 190 1.50 24.43 -8.23
N GLY A 191 1.20 25.56 -8.89
CA GLY A 191 0.04 25.70 -9.78
C GLY A 191 -1.34 25.73 -9.11
N ARG A 192 -2.41 25.72 -9.93
CA ARG A 192 -3.81 25.74 -9.47
C ARG A 192 -4.25 24.32 -9.11
N HIS A 193 -4.69 24.12 -7.86
CA HIS A 193 -5.44 22.98 -7.26
C HIS A 193 -5.03 21.52 -7.56
N GLU A 194 -4.30 21.18 -8.62
CA GLU A 194 -3.90 19.82 -8.97
C GLU A 194 -2.98 19.20 -7.92
N TRP A 195 -2.10 20.00 -7.33
CA TRP A 195 -1.20 19.58 -6.25
C TRP A 195 -1.95 19.17 -4.98
N VAL A 196 -3.19 19.62 -4.78
CA VAL A 196 -4.02 19.28 -3.61
C VAL A 196 -4.50 17.84 -3.70
N GLU A 197 -4.98 17.40 -4.87
CA GLU A 197 -5.39 16.02 -5.10
C GLU A 197 -4.21 15.05 -4.99
N GLU A 198 -3.02 15.49 -5.46
CA GLU A 198 -1.79 14.73 -5.26
C GLU A 198 -1.49 14.52 -3.78
N ILE A 199 -1.58 15.56 -2.95
CA ILE A 199 -1.38 15.46 -1.50
C ILE A 199 -2.38 14.49 -0.87
N TYR A 200 -3.68 14.60 -1.18
CA TYR A 200 -4.68 13.68 -0.64
C TYR A 200 -4.41 12.23 -1.07
N SER A 201 -4.00 12.02 -2.32
CA SER A 201 -3.65 10.69 -2.81
C SER A 201 -2.45 10.11 -2.06
N VAL A 202 -1.39 10.90 -1.83
CA VAL A 202 -0.20 10.46 -1.10
C VAL A 202 -0.51 10.23 0.39
N LEU A 203 -1.32 11.09 1.01
CA LEU A 203 -1.78 10.92 2.40
C LEU A 203 -2.57 9.63 2.59
N SER A 204 -3.48 9.33 1.66
CA SER A 204 -4.28 8.10 1.70
C SER A 204 -3.44 6.83 1.57
N LEU A 205 -2.28 6.92 0.90
CA LEU A 205 -1.40 5.80 0.60
C LEU A 205 -0.12 5.77 1.46
N LEU A 206 0.01 6.70 2.41
CA LEU A 206 1.19 6.83 3.28
C LEU A 206 1.47 5.50 4.01
N PRO A 207 2.63 4.84 3.86
CA PRO A 207 2.93 3.65 4.66
C PRO A 207 2.98 4.01 6.14
N TRP A 208 2.39 3.17 6.99
CA TRP A 208 2.31 3.42 8.42
C TRP A 208 3.16 2.43 9.21
N CYS A 209 4.09 2.95 10.01
CA CYS A 209 4.84 2.20 11.00
C CYS A 209 4.62 2.77 12.40
N SER A 210 4.77 1.91 13.43
CA SER A 210 4.44 2.21 14.83
C SER A 210 4.95 3.58 15.30
N PRO A 211 4.14 4.34 16.06
CA PRO A 211 4.47 5.69 16.51
C PRO A 211 5.48 5.64 17.65
N ARG A 212 6.74 5.30 17.36
CA ARG A 212 7.83 5.55 18.31
C ARG A 212 8.53 6.85 17.91
N SER A 213 7.90 7.97 18.33
CA SER A 213 8.48 9.30 18.58
C SER A 213 9.60 9.72 17.64
N ASP A 214 9.28 10.06 16.39
CA ASP A 214 10.25 10.77 15.52
C ASP A 214 9.88 12.25 15.28
N GLY A 215 8.78 12.75 15.86
CA GLY A 215 8.37 14.17 15.79
C GLY A 215 7.95 14.65 14.38
N GLN A 216 8.33 13.94 13.33
CA GLN A 216 8.10 14.32 11.93
C GLN A 216 6.66 14.14 11.48
N LEU A 217 5.95 13.21 12.11
CA LEU A 217 4.53 13.04 11.85
C LEU A 217 3.75 14.19 12.48
N GLU A 218 4.14 14.60 13.69
CA GLU A 218 3.59 15.75 14.37
C GLU A 218 3.86 17.02 13.56
N THR A 219 5.06 17.22 13.02
CA THR A 219 5.34 18.38 12.14
C THR A 219 4.55 18.33 10.82
N LEU A 220 4.35 17.14 10.24
CA LEU A 220 3.44 16.99 9.10
C LEU A 220 2.00 17.37 9.48
N CYS A 221 1.51 16.93 10.64
CA CYS A 221 0.18 17.28 11.12
C CYS A 221 0.05 18.78 11.40
N GLU A 222 1.07 19.42 11.97
CA GLU A 222 1.14 20.87 12.19
C GLU A 222 1.10 21.64 10.87
N THR A 223 1.84 21.21 9.85
CA THR A 223 1.83 21.87 8.53
C THR A 223 0.53 21.66 7.77
N LEU A 224 -0.06 20.46 7.84
CA LEU A 224 -1.39 20.20 7.28
C LEU A 224 -2.47 21.05 7.96
N TRP A 225 -2.38 21.20 9.29
CA TRP A 225 -3.27 22.08 10.04
C TRP A 225 -3.09 23.55 9.65
N ALA A 226 -1.85 24.04 9.54
CA ALA A 226 -1.58 25.41 9.11
C ALA A 226 -2.11 25.71 7.70
N ALA A 227 -2.15 24.69 6.83
CA ALA A 227 -2.64 24.82 5.47
C ALA A 227 -4.18 24.72 5.34
N ARG A 228 -4.91 24.46 6.43
CA ARG A 228 -6.38 24.31 6.44
C ARG A 228 -7.13 25.56 5.99
N ASP A 229 -6.57 26.73 6.26
CA ASP A 229 -7.17 28.03 5.93
C ASP A 229 -6.93 28.38 4.45
N GLY A 230 -6.23 27.51 3.71
CA GLY A 230 -5.91 27.63 2.30
C GLY A 230 -6.71 26.66 1.43
N PRO A 231 -6.08 26.06 0.39
CA PRO A 231 -6.78 25.20 -0.56
C PRO A 231 -6.99 23.76 -0.05
N LEU A 232 -6.46 23.41 1.13
CA LEU A 232 -6.64 22.12 1.76
C LEU A 232 -7.81 22.18 2.74
N GLN A 233 -8.87 21.41 2.48
CA GLN A 233 -10.01 21.26 3.37
C GLN A 233 -9.71 20.23 4.48
N GLU A 234 -10.03 20.58 5.73
CA GLU A 234 -9.84 19.72 6.91
C GLU A 234 -10.60 18.40 6.76
N GLU A 235 -11.82 18.42 6.22
CA GLU A 235 -12.64 17.22 6.04
C GLU A 235 -12.00 16.23 5.08
N ARG A 236 -11.33 16.74 4.04
CA ARG A 236 -10.63 15.90 3.06
C ARG A 236 -9.29 15.40 3.60
N VAL A 237 -8.59 16.17 4.43
CA VAL A 237 -7.41 15.67 5.17
C VAL A 237 -7.81 14.52 6.08
N LEU A 238 -8.85 14.70 6.89
CA LEU A 238 -9.38 13.65 7.77
C LEU A 238 -9.81 12.43 6.94
N GLY A 239 -10.55 12.64 5.85
CA GLY A 239 -10.95 11.58 4.91
C GLY A 239 -9.76 10.80 4.33
N SER A 240 -8.64 11.48 4.09
CA SER A 240 -7.40 10.87 3.58
C SER A 240 -6.67 10.05 4.65
N LEU A 241 -6.76 10.46 5.92
CA LEU A 241 -6.10 9.80 7.04
C LEU A 241 -6.91 8.61 7.59
N LEU A 242 -8.21 8.55 7.30
CA LEU A 242 -9.09 7.44 7.69
C LEU A 242 -8.67 6.13 7.00
N ARG A 243 -8.46 5.08 7.80
CA ARG A 243 -8.10 3.75 7.31
C ARG A 243 -8.97 2.67 7.96
N PRO A 244 -9.39 1.63 7.21
CA PRO A 244 -10.28 0.58 7.73
C PRO A 244 -9.78 -0.21 8.96
N ARG A 245 -8.52 -0.03 9.39
CA ARG A 245 -7.87 -0.80 10.47
C ARG A 245 -6.80 -0.02 11.25
N CYS A 246 -6.70 1.29 11.06
CA CYS A 246 -5.62 2.09 11.66
C CYS A 246 -6.11 3.51 11.96
N ASP A 247 -6.46 3.75 13.23
CA ASP A 247 -6.94 5.05 13.70
C ASP A 247 -5.81 5.93 14.25
N THR A 248 -4.59 5.42 14.33
CA THR A 248 -3.47 6.13 14.97
C THR A 248 -3.07 7.39 14.21
N LEU A 249 -3.06 7.35 12.88
CA LEU A 249 -2.80 8.54 12.04
C LEU A 249 -3.85 9.62 12.29
N LEU A 250 -5.11 9.23 12.30
CA LEU A 250 -6.23 10.12 12.60
C LEU A 250 -6.10 10.67 14.02
N SER A 251 -5.78 9.82 15.00
CA SER A 251 -5.61 10.21 16.40
C SER A 251 -4.48 11.22 16.59
N VAL A 252 -3.33 11.05 15.90
CA VAL A 252 -2.20 11.99 15.97
C VAL A 252 -2.55 13.33 15.32
N TYR A 253 -3.26 13.31 14.18
CA TYR A 253 -3.74 14.53 13.56
C TYR A 253 -4.75 15.26 14.46
N CYS A 254 -5.75 14.55 14.98
CA CYS A 254 -6.77 15.13 15.86
C CYS A 254 -6.16 15.70 17.16
N SER A 255 -5.21 15.00 17.80
CA SER A 255 -4.55 15.52 18.99
C SER A 255 -3.70 16.76 18.69
N THR A 256 -3.01 16.77 17.54
CA THR A 256 -2.23 17.93 17.09
C THR A 256 -3.14 19.11 16.76
N ALA A 257 -4.23 18.88 16.03
CA ALA A 257 -5.23 19.90 15.69
C ALA A 257 -5.86 20.52 16.94
N LEU A 258 -6.28 19.70 17.91
CA LEU A 258 -6.83 20.19 19.18
C LEU A 258 -5.82 21.03 19.96
N ARG A 259 -4.58 20.57 20.08
CA ARG A 259 -3.49 21.32 20.73
C ARG A 259 -3.26 22.68 20.07
N LEU A 260 -3.11 22.71 18.74
CA LEU A 260 -2.87 23.95 18.01
C LEU A 260 -4.06 24.91 18.06
N GLN A 261 -5.29 24.37 18.05
CA GLN A 261 -6.50 25.18 18.17
C GLN A 261 -6.60 25.81 19.57
N ARG A 262 -6.29 25.04 20.62
CA ARG A 262 -6.18 25.54 21.99
C ARG A 262 -5.14 26.65 22.09
N ASP A 263 -3.94 26.44 21.57
CA ASP A 263 -2.87 27.44 21.57
C ASP A 263 -3.28 28.72 20.83
N HIS A 264 -3.99 28.59 19.71
CA HIS A 264 -4.52 29.72 18.95
C HIS A 264 -5.56 30.51 19.75
N LEU A 265 -6.48 29.84 20.44
CA LEU A 265 -7.48 30.48 21.29
C LEU A 265 -6.85 31.18 22.49
N LEU A 266 -5.84 30.57 23.12
CA LEU A 266 -5.11 31.18 24.23
C LEU A 266 -4.35 32.44 23.82
N ARG A 267 -3.72 32.45 22.63
CA ARG A 267 -3.03 33.64 22.10
C ARG A 267 -3.98 34.77 21.70
N ASN A 268 -5.18 34.42 21.24
CA ASN A 268 -6.20 35.39 20.83
C ASN A 268 -7.17 35.75 21.96
N ALA A 269 -6.95 35.26 23.18
CA ALA A 269 -7.77 35.59 24.33
C ALA A 269 -7.64 37.10 24.63
N PRO A 270 -8.73 37.78 25.02
CA PRO A 270 -8.68 39.18 25.36
C PRO A 270 -7.69 39.42 26.52
N GLU A 271 -6.87 40.46 26.41
CA GLU A 271 -5.96 40.84 27.50
C GLU A 271 -6.77 41.22 28.75
N THR A 272 -6.65 40.39 29.79
CA THR A 272 -7.25 40.64 31.10
C THR A 272 -6.20 41.23 32.03
N GLN A 273 -6.60 42.18 32.88
CA GLN A 273 -5.70 42.79 33.88
C GLN A 273 -5.21 41.81 34.96
N ALA A 274 -5.81 40.61 35.03
CA ALA A 274 -5.44 39.54 35.94
C ALA A 274 -4.87 38.33 35.17
N ASP A 275 -3.87 37.67 35.76
CA ASP A 275 -3.36 36.39 35.28
C ASP A 275 -4.37 35.28 35.59
N LEU A 276 -5.28 35.07 34.64
CA LEU A 276 -6.29 34.02 34.73
C LEU A 276 -5.68 32.64 34.38
N PRO A 277 -6.13 31.54 35.02
CA PRO A 277 -5.86 30.18 34.61
C PRO A 277 -6.22 29.92 33.13
N GLU A 278 -5.56 28.94 32.49
CA GLU A 278 -5.81 28.62 31.08
C GLU A 278 -7.26 28.21 30.79
N ALA A 279 -7.91 27.50 31.72
CA ALA A 279 -9.31 27.10 31.59
C ALA A 279 -10.27 28.31 31.53
N GLU A 280 -10.00 29.34 32.33
CA GLU A 280 -10.76 30.59 32.35
C GLU A 280 -10.48 31.41 31.08
N LYS A 281 -9.22 31.49 30.64
CA LYS A 281 -8.85 32.14 29.38
C LYS A 281 -9.52 31.48 28.16
N LEU A 282 -9.58 30.15 28.12
CA LEU A 282 -10.29 29.40 27.08
C LEU A 282 -11.80 29.67 27.11
N THR A 283 -12.40 29.74 28.30
CA THR A 283 -13.83 30.04 28.45
C THR A 283 -14.16 31.47 28.03
N LEU A 284 -13.32 32.44 28.37
CA LEU A 284 -13.45 33.83 27.90
C LEU A 284 -13.30 33.92 26.38
N SER A 285 -12.41 33.12 25.78
CA SER A 285 -12.28 33.05 24.33
C SER A 285 -13.60 32.66 23.66
N LEU A 286 -14.41 31.79 24.26
CA LEU A 286 -15.71 31.37 23.72
C LEU A 286 -16.72 32.52 23.64
N CYS A 287 -16.69 33.43 24.61
CA CYS A 287 -17.56 34.59 24.66
C CYS A 287 -17.14 35.68 23.66
N CYS A 288 -15.83 35.79 23.38
CA CYS A 288 -15.24 36.92 22.65
C CYS A 288 -14.83 36.59 21.21
N HIS A 289 -14.68 35.31 20.84
CA HIS A 289 -14.19 34.93 19.53
C HIS A 289 -15.27 35.08 18.43
N LYS A 290 -14.85 35.49 17.23
CA LYS A 290 -15.75 35.70 16.07
C LYS A 290 -16.29 34.38 15.51
N ASP A 291 -15.48 33.32 15.55
CA ASP A 291 -15.84 31.98 15.12
C ASP A 291 -16.26 31.10 16.30
N ARG A 292 -17.51 31.27 16.74
CA ARG A 292 -18.08 30.52 17.88
C ARG A 292 -18.16 29.01 17.64
N PRO A 293 -18.59 28.50 16.46
CA PRO A 293 -18.67 27.05 16.21
C PRO A 293 -17.33 26.34 16.45
N SER A 294 -16.23 26.90 15.96
CA SER A 294 -14.90 26.31 16.12
C SER A 294 -14.43 26.33 17.57
N THR A 295 -14.67 27.42 18.31
CA THR A 295 -14.33 27.51 19.73
C THR A 295 -15.13 26.52 20.58
N TRP A 296 -16.43 26.34 20.30
CA TRP A 296 -17.26 25.32 20.93
C TRP A 296 -16.75 23.90 20.66
N LYS A 297 -16.36 23.59 19.41
CA LYS A 297 -15.77 22.30 19.02
C LYS A 297 -14.54 21.98 19.88
N THR A 298 -13.64 22.93 20.08
CA THR A 298 -12.43 22.73 20.90
C THR A 298 -12.75 22.45 22.36
N ILE A 299 -13.59 23.29 22.98
CA ILE A 299 -13.94 23.14 24.40
C ILE A 299 -14.69 21.82 24.64
N PHE A 300 -15.59 21.44 23.72
CA PHE A 300 -16.28 20.15 23.78
C PHE A 300 -15.30 18.97 23.78
N PHE A 301 -14.31 18.96 22.87
CA PHE A 301 -13.33 17.89 22.82
C PHE A 301 -12.36 17.89 24.02
N GLU A 302 -11.99 19.05 24.55
CA GLU A 302 -11.20 19.15 25.80
C GLU A 302 -11.97 18.56 27.00
N CYS A 303 -13.27 18.83 27.12
CA CYS A 303 -14.12 18.20 28.15
C CYS A 303 -14.21 16.69 27.99
N LEU A 304 -14.33 16.19 26.75
CA LEU A 304 -14.33 14.76 26.48
C LEU A 304 -13.00 14.08 26.83
N ILE A 305 -11.87 14.73 26.56
CA ILE A 305 -10.54 14.19 26.85
C ILE A 305 -10.23 14.23 28.35
N SER A 306 -10.58 15.33 29.03
CA SER A 306 -10.34 15.52 30.46
C SER A 306 -11.32 14.74 31.35
N GLY A 307 -12.48 14.34 30.80
CA GLY A 307 -13.57 13.73 31.57
C GLY A 307 -14.25 14.69 32.54
N LYS A 308 -13.97 15.99 32.44
CA LYS A 308 -14.52 17.05 33.29
C LYS A 308 -15.53 17.89 32.52
N HIS A 309 -16.61 18.26 33.19
CA HIS A 309 -17.59 19.14 32.57
C HIS A 309 -17.06 20.58 32.51
N PHE A 310 -17.37 21.33 31.45
CA PHE A 310 -16.88 22.72 31.27
C PHE A 310 -17.31 23.69 32.40
N LEU A 311 -18.32 23.32 33.21
CA LEU A 311 -18.77 24.08 34.38
C LEU A 311 -18.13 23.62 35.70
N GLU A 312 -17.53 22.43 35.75
CA GLU A 312 -16.88 21.93 36.96
C GLU A 312 -15.58 22.69 37.26
N ASP A 313 -14.90 23.18 36.22
CA ASP A 313 -13.70 24.02 36.38
C ASP A 313 -14.00 25.47 36.83
N HIS A 314 -15.28 25.90 36.84
CA HIS A 314 -15.70 27.27 37.22
C HIS A 314 -16.50 27.36 38.53
N LEU A 315 -16.75 26.24 39.21
CA LEU A 315 -17.61 26.14 40.39
C LEU A 315 -16.87 25.87 41.71
N LEU A 316 -15.56 26.12 41.78
CA LEU A 316 -14.77 26.01 43.02
C LEU A 316 -14.14 27.34 43.44
#